data_AF-A0A946MZ17-F1
#
_entry.id   AF-A0A946MZ17-F1
#
_cell.length_a   1.000
_cell.length_b   1.000
_cell.length_c   1.000
_cell.angle_alpha   90.00
_cell.angle_beta   90.00
_cell.angle_gamma   90.00
#
_symmetry.space_group_name_H-M   'P 1'
#
loop_
_entity.id
_entity.type
_entity.pdbx_description
1 polymer ?
#
loop_
_entity_poly.entity_id
_entity_poly.type
_entity_poly.pdbx_seq_one_letter_code
_entity_poly.pdbx_strand_id
1 'polypeptide(L)' 'MLFRPIRLIVLLTVAFAAGVLFERKQVGEACVQAQGTYVDGVCKEAKDV' A
#
# COMPACT_ATOMS: atom_id res chain seq x y z
N MET A 1 -19.82 25.11 15.12
CA MET A 1 -20.12 23.95 14.26
C MET A 1 -18.85 23.42 13.54
N LEU A 2 -17.78 23.09 14.29
CA LEU A 2 -16.48 22.66 13.71
C LEU A 2 -16.19 21.15 13.85
N PHE A 3 -16.97 20.44 14.67
CA PHE A 3 -16.77 19.00 14.94
C PHE A 3 -17.14 18.08 13.75
N ARG A 4 -17.98 18.54 12.82
CA ARG A 4 -18.37 17.78 11.61
C ARG A 4 -17.24 17.62 10.59
N PRO A 5 -16.54 18.68 10.15
CA PRO A 5 -15.47 18.54 9.16
C PRO A 5 -14.26 17.75 9.68
N ILE A 6 -13.92 17.89 10.98
CA ILE A 6 -12.81 17.14 11.58
C ILE A 6 -13.04 15.63 11.46
N ARG A 7 -14.26 15.17 11.75
CA ARG A 7 -14.62 13.74 11.62
C ARG A 7 -14.48 13.24 10.19
N LEU A 8 -14.84 14.05 9.19
CA LEU A 8 -14.68 13.69 7.78
C LEU A 8 -13.21 13.60 7.37
N ILE A 9 -12.38 14.55 7.81
CA ILE A 9 -10.93 14.52 7.56
C ILE A 9 -10.32 13.27 8.18
N VAL A 10 -10.66 12.92 9.42
CA VAL A 10 -10.17 11.70 10.06
C VAL A 10 -10.58 10.46 9.25
N LEU A 11 -11.85 10.33 8.86
CA LEU A 11 -12.31 9.20 8.07
C LEU A 11 -11.60 9.11 6.71
N LEU A 12 -11.40 10.24 6.03
CA LEU A 12 -10.67 10.29 4.76
C LEU A 12 -9.20 9.88 4.93
N THR A 13 -8.52 10.39 5.95
CA THR A 13 -7.12 10.03 6.22
C THR A 13 -6.96 8.54 6.52
N VAL A 14 -7.86 7.95 7.31
CA VAL A 14 -7.83 6.52 7.62
C VAL A 14 -8.11 5.69 6.37
N ALA A 15 -9.13 6.05 5.58
CA ALA A 15 -9.45 5.35 4.35
C ALA A 15 -8.30 5.39 3.34
N PHE A 16 -7.65 6.56 3.19
CA PHE A 16 -6.49 6.73 2.33
C PHE A 16 -5.31 5.88 2.80
N ALA A 17 -4.97 5.92 4.09
CA ALA A 17 -3.89 5.11 4.66
C ALA A 17 -4.14 3.61 4.48
N ALA A 18 -5.37 3.15 4.70
CA ALA A 18 -5.75 1.76 4.47
C ALA A 18 -5.57 1.36 3.00
N GLY A 19 -5.99 2.20 2.06
CA GLY A 19 -5.80 1.97 0.62
C GLY A 19 -4.33 1.87 0.22
N VAL A 20 -3.48 2.79 0.69
CA VAL A 20 -2.03 2.76 0.41
C VAL A 20 -1.39 1.48 0.95
N LEU A 21 -1.73 1.07 2.17
CA LEU A 21 -1.21 -0.17 2.75
C LEU A 21 -1.68 -1.40 1.98
N PHE A 22 -2.95 -1.43 1.57
CA PHE A 22 -3.52 -2.52 0.79
C PHE A 22 -2.80 -2.66 -0.57
N GLU A 23 -2.63 -1.57 -1.31
CA GLU A 23 -1.91 -1.62 -2.59
C GLU A 23 -0.46 -2.09 -2.42
N ARG A 24 0.24 -1.60 -1.40
CA ARG A 24 1.63 -2.03 -1.12
C ARG A 24 1.72 -3.53 -0.86
N LYS A 25 0.76 -4.08 -0.13
CA LYS A 25 0.67 -5.53 0.11
C LYS A 25 0.38 -6.28 -1.18
N GLN A 26 -0.59 -5.83 -1.96
CA GLN A 26 -0.97 -6.48 -3.21
C GLN A 26 0.17 -6.52 -4.24
N VAL A 27 0.92 -5.41 -4.39
CA VAL A 27 2.09 -5.35 -5.28
C VAL A 27 3.22 -6.26 -4.80
N GLY A 28 3.48 -6.29 -3.48
CA GLY A 28 4.48 -7.19 -2.91
C GLY A 28 4.10 -8.67 -3.08
N GLU A 29 2.84 -9.02 -2.86
CA GLU A 29 2.33 -10.38 -3.08
C GLU A 29 2.40 -10.79 -4.54
N ALA A 30 2.02 -9.90 -5.47
CA ALA A 30 2.15 -10.14 -6.91
C ALA A 30 3.62 -10.37 -7.32
N CYS A 31 4.54 -9.62 -6.74
CA CYS A 31 5.98 -9.81 -6.96
C CYS A 31 6.46 -11.20 -6.50
N VAL A 32 6.08 -11.61 -5.29
CA VAL A 32 6.43 -12.92 -4.73
C VAL A 32 5.81 -14.06 -5.55
N GLN A 33 4.57 -13.88 -6.04
CA GLN A 33 3.93 -14.83 -6.94
C GLN A 33 4.65 -14.96 -8.28
N ALA A 34 5.24 -13.88 -8.79
CA ALA A 34 6.10 -13.89 -9.99
C ALA A 34 7.50 -14.48 -9.73
N GLN A 35 7.71 -15.13 -8.58
CA GLN A 35 9.01 -15.61 -8.12
C GLN A 35 10.06 -14.50 -7.97
N GLY A 36 9.62 -13.24 -7.86
CA GLY A 36 10.48 -12.09 -7.57
C GLY A 36 10.63 -11.83 -6.07
N THR A 37 11.57 -10.96 -5.72
CA THR A 37 11.77 -10.47 -4.36
C THR A 37 11.37 -9.00 -4.28
N TYR A 38 10.42 -8.66 -3.41
CA TYR A 38 10.02 -7.28 -3.17
C TYR A 38 10.99 -6.60 -2.20
N VAL A 39 11.85 -5.71 -2.69
CA VAL A 39 12.90 -5.02 -1.93
C VAL A 39 12.81 -3.52 -2.16
N ASP A 40 12.87 -2.70 -1.11
CA ASP A 40 12.83 -1.23 -1.21
C ASP A 40 11.61 -0.67 -1.97
N GLY A 41 10.48 -1.38 -1.94
CA GLY A 41 9.26 -0.95 -2.62
C GLY A 41 9.22 -1.25 -4.12
N VAL A 42 10.20 -1.98 -4.66
CA VAL A 42 10.24 -2.45 -6.04
C VAL A 42 10.31 -3.97 -6.10
N CYS A 43 9.72 -4.56 -7.14
CA CYS A 43 9.88 -5.97 -7.42
C CYS A 43 11.18 -6.21 -8.19
N LYS A 44 12.06 -7.06 -7.67
CA LYS A 44 13.26 -7.56 -8.36
C LYS A 44 13.00 -8.98 -8.85
N GLU A 45 13.25 -9.28 -10.11
CA GLU A 45 13.01 -10.62 -10.66
C GLU A 45 14.13 -11.59 -10.22
N ALA A 46 13.83 -12.88 -10.09
CA ALA A 46 14.85 -13.90 -9.78
C ALA A 46 15.94 -14.06 -10.86
N LYS A 47 15.74 -13.45 -12.04
CA LYS A 47 16.71 -13.46 -13.15
C LYS A 47 17.81 -12.40 -13.01
N ASP A 48 17.63 -11.43 -12.10
CA ASP A 48 18.61 -10.36 -11.83
C ASP A 48 19.66 -10.73 -10.76
N VAL A 49 19.75 -12.01 -10.37
CA VAL A 49 20.80 -12.57 -9.49
C VAL A 49 21.66 -13.57 -10.24
#